data_AF-A0A927PI82-F1
#
_entry.id   AF-A0A927PI82-F1
#
_cell.length_a   1.000
_cell.length_b   1.000
_cell.length_c   1.000
_cell.angle_alpha   90.00
_cell.angle_beta   90.00
_cell.angle_gamma   90.00
#
_symmetry.space_group_name_H-M   'P 1'
#
loop_
_entity.id
_entity.type
_entity.pdbx_description
1 polymer ?
#
loop_
_entity_poly.entity_id
_entity_poly.type
_entity_poly.pdbx_seq_one_letter_code
_entity_poly.pdbx_strand_id
1 'polypeptide(L)'
;MKKFAILMLIISCFWSYSCSSYDYDLEKMGEAVQSHLKYRDADNGTITKIEYLKALSYKEVPQNEREKPDEAYLCKVYIKGTWAYMDSYRIYNIDDTLNCFFTKNKIFLRIEGFKER
;
A
#
# COMPACT_ATOMS: atom_id res chain seq x y z
N MET A 1 33.11 -34.65 -3.59
CA MET A 1 32.21 -33.98 -2.60
C MET A 1 32.37 -32.45 -2.55
N LYS A 2 33.58 -31.88 -2.70
CA LYS A 2 33.79 -30.41 -2.66
C LYS A 2 33.03 -29.59 -3.72
N LYS A 3 32.71 -30.17 -4.89
CA LYS A 3 31.98 -29.50 -5.98
C LYS A 3 30.49 -29.25 -5.65
N PHE A 4 29.87 -30.07 -4.80
CA PHE A 4 28.47 -29.90 -4.40
C PHE A 4 28.29 -28.85 -3.27
N ALA A 5 29.33 -28.63 -2.47
CA ALA A 5 29.31 -27.62 -1.40
C ALA A 5 29.20 -26.19 -1.96
N ILE A 6 29.85 -25.91 -3.10
CA ILE A 6 29.79 -24.60 -3.77
C ILE A 6 28.39 -24.36 -4.35
N LEU A 7 27.75 -25.40 -4.91
CA LEU A 7 26.40 -25.30 -5.47
C LEU A 7 25.33 -25.01 -4.40
N MET A 8 25.43 -25.64 -3.22
CA MET A 8 24.52 -25.33 -2.10
C MET A 8 24.68 -23.90 -1.56
N LEU A 9 25.91 -23.36 -1.54
CA LEU A 9 26.17 -22.00 -1.06
C LEU A 9 25.55 -20.94 -1.99
N ILE A 10 25.60 -21.17 -3.30
CA ILE A 10 24.97 -20.28 -4.30
C ILE A 10 23.45 -20.32 -4.16
N ILE A 11 22.84 -21.49 -3.97
CA ILE A 11 21.38 -21.61 -3.79
C ILE A 11 20.91 -20.90 -2.52
N SER A 12 21.69 -20.94 -1.43
CA SER A 12 21.34 -20.22 -0.19
C SER A 12 21.39 -18.69 -0.33
N CYS A 13 22.24 -18.14 -1.20
CA CYS A 13 22.30 -16.69 -1.42
C CYS A 13 21.12 -16.14 -2.24
N PHE A 14 20.50 -16.95 -3.11
CA PHE A 14 19.36 -16.50 -3.93
C PHE A 14 18.05 -16.35 -3.14
N TRP A 15 17.90 -17.05 -2.00
CA TRP A 15 16.66 -17.00 -1.21
C TRP A 15 16.54 -15.73 -0.36
N SER A 16 17.63 -15.00 -0.14
CA SER A 16 17.65 -13.80 0.71
C SER A 16 17.14 -12.54 0.02
N TYR A 17 17.12 -12.49 -1.32
CA TYR A 17 16.84 -11.26 -2.07
C TYR A 17 15.35 -11.00 -2.29
N SER A 18 14.50 -12.03 -2.27
CA SER A 18 13.08 -11.83 -2.60
C SER A 18 12.27 -11.25 -1.44
N CYS A 19 12.75 -11.36 -0.20
CA CYS A 19 12.05 -10.80 0.96
C CYS A 19 12.31 -9.28 1.08
N SER A 20 13.51 -8.82 0.75
CA SER A 20 13.88 -7.40 0.91
C SER A 20 13.16 -6.48 -0.07
N SER A 21 12.92 -6.93 -1.31
CA SER A 21 12.15 -6.15 -2.28
C SER A 21 10.68 -6.05 -1.91
N TYR A 22 10.08 -7.13 -1.40
CA TYR A 22 8.68 -7.14 -0.99
C TYR A 22 8.42 -6.19 0.18
N ASP A 23 9.28 -6.22 1.20
CA ASP A 23 9.17 -5.33 2.36
C ASP A 23 9.40 -3.86 1.98
N TYR A 24 10.38 -3.60 1.12
CA TYR A 24 10.63 -2.27 0.55
C TYR A 24 9.41 -1.76 -0.22
N ASP A 25 8.80 -2.61 -1.04
CA ASP A 25 7.61 -2.26 -1.82
C ASP A 25 6.43 -1.93 -0.91
N LEU A 26 6.19 -2.72 0.15
CA LEU A 26 5.16 -2.43 1.15
C LEU A 26 5.38 -1.08 1.81
N GLU A 27 6.61 -0.77 2.22
CA GLU A 27 6.94 0.52 2.83
C GLU A 27 6.58 1.68 1.87
N LYS A 28 6.99 1.58 0.60
CA LYS A 28 6.68 2.60 -0.42
C LYS A 28 5.21 2.72 -0.76
N MET A 29 4.49 1.61 -0.83
CA MET A 29 3.04 1.65 -1.06
C MET A 29 2.31 2.29 0.13
N GLY A 30 2.76 2.03 1.37
CA GLY A 30 2.25 2.69 2.57
C GLY A 30 2.49 4.22 2.55
N GLU A 31 3.71 4.65 2.26
CA GLU A 31 4.07 6.07 2.12
C GLU A 31 3.20 6.78 1.05
N ALA A 32 2.93 6.10 -0.07
CA ALA A 32 2.10 6.63 -1.15
C ALA A 32 0.65 6.84 -0.69
N VAL A 33 0.07 5.89 0.05
CA VAL A 33 -1.29 6.02 0.61
C VAL A 33 -1.36 7.17 1.61
N GLN A 34 -0.36 7.27 2.50
CA GLN A 34 -0.27 8.36 3.46
C GLN A 34 -0.23 9.74 2.76
N SER A 35 0.57 9.84 1.70
CA SER A 35 0.69 11.06 0.90
C SER A 35 -0.63 11.40 0.22
N HIS A 36 -1.32 10.41 -0.37
CA HIS A 36 -2.63 10.62 -0.99
C HIS A 36 -3.67 11.15 0.01
N LEU A 37 -3.75 10.58 1.22
CA LEU A 37 -4.67 11.07 2.26
C LEU A 37 -4.41 12.54 2.60
N LYS A 38 -3.13 12.93 2.73
CA LYS A 38 -2.75 14.30 3.01
C LYS A 38 -3.11 15.28 1.88
N TYR A 39 -2.92 14.89 0.62
CA TYR A 39 -3.31 15.73 -0.52
C TYR A 39 -4.83 15.86 -0.61
N ARG A 40 -5.55 14.75 -0.43
CA ARG A 40 -7.03 14.73 -0.42
C ARG A 40 -7.60 15.62 0.68
N ASP A 41 -6.96 15.65 1.84
CA ASP A 41 -7.34 16.53 2.94
C ASP A 41 -7.20 18.01 2.59
N ALA A 42 -6.10 18.38 1.93
CA ALA A 42 -5.88 19.74 1.45
C ALA A 42 -6.95 20.16 0.42
N ASP A 43 -7.32 19.25 -0.49
CA ASP A 43 -8.29 19.53 -1.55
C ASP A 43 -9.74 19.62 -1.04
N ASN A 44 -10.09 18.88 0.02
CA ASN A 44 -11.47 18.77 0.52
C ASN A 44 -11.74 19.55 1.81
N GLY A 45 -10.77 20.30 2.33
CA GLY A 45 -10.92 21.03 3.60
C GLY A 45 -11.13 20.08 4.78
N THR A 46 -10.44 18.95 4.77
CA THR A 46 -10.51 17.93 5.83
C THR A 46 -9.15 17.73 6.48
N ILE A 47 -9.12 17.04 7.62
CA ILE A 47 -7.90 16.74 8.37
C ILE A 47 -7.94 15.29 8.80
N THR A 48 -7.02 14.50 8.28
CA THR A 48 -6.70 13.15 8.76
C THR A 48 -5.49 13.22 9.68
N LYS A 49 -5.65 12.80 10.93
CA LYS A 49 -4.53 12.56 11.85
C LYS A 49 -4.25 11.06 11.89
N ILE A 50 -3.14 10.67 11.29
CA ILE A 50 -2.73 9.26 11.21
C ILE A 50 -1.88 8.94 12.44
N GLU A 51 -2.36 8.02 13.27
CA GLU A 51 -1.62 7.48 14.42
C GLU A 51 -0.74 6.31 13.99
N TYR A 52 -1.26 5.47 13.10
CA TYR A 52 -0.56 4.33 12.55
C TYR A 52 -1.01 4.07 11.12
N LEU A 53 -0.07 3.76 10.23
CA LEU A 53 -0.36 3.31 8.87
C LEU A 53 0.70 2.29 8.47
N LYS A 54 0.25 1.14 7.97
CA LYS A 54 1.15 0.09 7.48
C LYS A 54 0.50 -0.68 6.33
N ALA A 55 1.23 -0.80 5.22
CA ALA A 55 0.91 -1.77 4.19
C ALA A 55 1.19 -3.18 4.72
N LEU A 56 0.17 -4.04 4.68
CA LEU A 56 0.20 -5.39 5.21
C LEU A 56 0.60 -6.41 4.15
N SER A 57 0.07 -6.24 2.95
CA SER A 57 0.33 -7.14 1.83
C SER A 57 -0.02 -6.48 0.50
N TYR A 58 0.53 -7.00 -0.59
CA TYR A 58 0.03 -6.68 -1.93
C TYR A 58 0.00 -7.95 -2.80
N LYS A 59 -0.93 -7.97 -3.75
CA LYS A 59 -1.04 -9.02 -4.77
C LYS A 59 -1.24 -8.41 -6.15
N GLU A 60 -0.78 -9.10 -7.18
CA GLU A 60 -1.08 -8.73 -8.56
C GLU A 60 -2.55 -9.03 -8.87
N VAL A 61 -3.21 -8.11 -9.57
CA VAL A 61 -4.59 -8.27 -10.02
C VAL A 61 -4.57 -8.84 -11.45
N PRO A 62 -5.20 -10.00 -11.68
CA PRO A 62 -5.33 -10.60 -13.01
C PRO A 62 -5.98 -9.62 -13.99
N GLN A 63 -5.51 -9.55 -15.24
CA GLN A 63 -6.01 -8.57 -16.23
C GLN A 63 -7.53 -8.62 -16.45
N ASN A 64 -8.14 -9.79 -16.35
CA ASN A 64 -9.57 -10.03 -16.49
C ASN A 64 -10.40 -9.60 -15.27
N GLU A 65 -9.77 -9.35 -14.12
CA GLU A 65 -10.42 -8.93 -12.87
C GLU A 65 -10.27 -7.42 -12.61
N ARG A 66 -9.56 -6.69 -13.48
CA ARG A 66 -9.31 -5.25 -13.31
C ARG A 66 -10.53 -4.44 -13.69
N GLU A 67 -10.88 -3.46 -12.87
CA GLU A 67 -11.92 -2.48 -13.20
C GLU A 67 -11.34 -1.41 -14.15
N LYS A 68 -10.10 -0.99 -13.90
CA LYS A 68 -9.34 -0.10 -14.79
C LYS A 68 -8.08 -0.81 -15.33
N PRO A 69 -7.68 -0.60 -16.60
CA PRO A 69 -6.57 -1.34 -17.21
C PRO A 69 -5.23 -1.24 -16.46
N ASP A 70 -5.02 -0.14 -15.76
CA ASP A 70 -3.82 0.22 -15.01
C ASP A 70 -3.78 -0.36 -13.59
N GLU A 71 -4.83 -1.00 -13.09
CA GLU A 71 -4.90 -1.61 -11.76
C GLU A 71 -4.10 -2.92 -11.69
N ALA A 72 -2.78 -2.80 -11.64
CA ALA A 72 -1.89 -3.96 -11.63
C ALA A 72 -1.77 -4.62 -10.26
N TYR A 73 -1.82 -3.85 -9.17
CA TYR A 73 -1.65 -4.37 -7.81
C TYR A 73 -2.78 -3.92 -6.87
N LEU A 74 -3.19 -4.82 -5.99
CA LEU A 74 -4.06 -4.55 -4.85
C LEU A 74 -3.24 -4.68 -3.57
N CYS A 75 -3.11 -3.59 -2.83
CA CYS A 75 -2.41 -3.52 -1.55
C CYS A 75 -3.40 -3.34 -0.41
N LYS A 76 -3.25 -4.13 0.66
CA LYS A 76 -3.99 -3.98 1.91
C LYS A 76 -3.23 -3.07 2.85
N VAL A 77 -3.84 -1.98 3.28
CA VAL A 77 -3.22 -0.99 4.16
C VAL A 77 -4.05 -0.85 5.42
N TYR A 78 -3.46 -1.19 6.56
CA TYR A 78 -4.08 -0.93 7.85
C TYR A 78 -3.80 0.51 8.26
N ILE A 79 -4.84 1.20 8.71
CA ILE A 79 -4.79 2.59 9.16
C ILE A 79 -5.54 2.73 10.48
N LYS A 80 -4.92 3.49 11.39
CA LYS A 80 -5.52 3.93 12.63
C LYS A 80 -5.29 5.43 12.81
N GLY A 81 -6.32 6.14 13.25
CA GLY A 81 -6.24 7.57 13.50
C GLY A 81 -7.61 8.23 13.57
N THR A 82 -7.67 9.48 13.14
CA THR A 82 -8.93 10.25 13.11
C THR A 82 -9.05 11.06 11.83
N TRP A 83 -10.30 11.36 11.45
CA TRP A 83 -10.66 12.24 10.35
C TRP A 83 -11.69 13.27 10.81
N ALA A 84 -11.59 14.50 10.33
CA ALA A 84 -12.55 15.56 10.59
C ALA A 84 -12.60 16.57 9.44
N TYR A 85 -13.67 17.36 9.35
CA TYR A 85 -13.65 18.60 8.56
C TYR A 85 -12.82 19.66 9.29
N MET A 86 -12.10 20.53 8.56
CA MET A 86 -11.17 21.52 9.16
C MET A 86 -11.80 22.38 10.26
N ASP A 87 -13.08 22.74 10.11
CA ASP A 87 -13.81 23.60 11.06
C ASP A 87 -14.92 22.85 11.83
N SER A 88 -14.76 21.55 12.05
CA SER A 88 -15.75 20.74 12.77
C SER A 88 -15.24 20.26 14.13
N TYR A 89 -16.11 20.35 15.14
CA TYR A 89 -15.91 19.68 16.42
C TYR A 89 -16.15 18.16 16.34
N ARG A 90 -16.69 17.66 15.23
CA ARG A 90 -16.99 16.24 15.04
C ARG A 90 -15.77 15.52 14.49
N ILE A 91 -15.27 14.58 15.29
CA ILE A 91 -14.11 13.75 14.98
C ILE A 91 -14.60 12.32 14.73
N TYR A 92 -14.13 11.73 13.64
CA TYR A 92 -14.41 10.35 13.26
C TYR A 92 -13.17 9.50 13.48
N ASN A 93 -13.29 8.43 14.25
CA ASN A 93 -12.18 7.50 14.44
C ASN A 93 -12.02 6.60 13.21
N ILE A 94 -10.77 6.31 12.87
CA ILE A 94 -10.39 5.38 11.82
C ILE A 94 -9.66 4.24 12.50
N ASP A 95 -10.12 3.01 12.25
CA ASP A 95 -9.46 1.77 12.62
C ASP A 95 -9.92 0.71 11.62
N ASP A 96 -9.24 0.66 10.47
CA ASP A 96 -9.72 -0.13 9.33
C ASP A 96 -8.57 -0.61 8.44
N THR A 97 -8.84 -1.60 7.60
CA THR A 97 -7.95 -2.08 6.55
C THR A 97 -8.49 -1.70 5.18
N LEU A 98 -7.79 -0.79 4.51
CA LEU A 98 -8.14 -0.28 3.20
C LEU A 98 -7.59 -1.21 2.10
N ASN A 99 -8.39 -1.41 1.06
CA ASN A 99 -7.98 -2.05 -0.19
C ASN A 99 -7.59 -0.94 -1.18
N CYS A 100 -6.31 -0.84 -1.50
CA CYS A 100 -5.74 0.25 -2.32
C CYS A 100 -5.19 -0.31 -3.63
N PHE A 101 -5.60 0.27 -4.76
CA PHE A 101 -5.15 -0.13 -6.10
C PHE A 101 -3.96 0.70 -6.56
N PHE A 102 -3.04 0.06 -7.28
CA PHE A 102 -1.79 0.64 -7.74
C PHE A 102 -1.46 0.23 -9.17
N THR A 103 -0.71 1.09 -9.87
CA THR A 103 -0.17 0.81 -11.19
C THR A 103 0.94 -0.24 -11.16
N LYS A 104 1.36 -0.73 -12.33
CA LYS A 104 2.53 -1.64 -12.46
C LYS A 104 3.81 -1.03 -11.87
N ASN A 105 3.92 0.29 -11.86
CA ASN A 105 5.03 1.04 -11.27
C ASN A 105 4.79 1.39 -9.80
N LYS A 106 3.80 0.78 -9.14
CA LYS A 106 3.42 1.01 -7.74
C LYS A 106 3.06 2.46 -7.42
N ILE A 107 2.53 3.17 -8.41
CA ILE A 107 1.92 4.49 -8.21
C ILE A 107 0.49 4.27 -7.72
N PHE A 108 0.10 4.95 -6.64
CA PHE A 108 -1.24 4.87 -6.06
C PHE A 108 -2.30 5.34 -7.06
N LEU A 109 -3.42 4.60 -7.15
CA LEU A 109 -4.55 4.94 -8.01
C LEU A 109 -5.78 5.34 -7.20
N ARG A 110 -6.29 4.44 -6.35
CA ARG A 110 -7.53 4.69 -5.59
C ARG A 110 -7.69 3.72 -4.42
N ILE A 111 -8.67 4.01 -3.58
CA ILE A 111 -9.17 3.12 -2.53
C ILE A 111 -10.45 2.44 -3.03
N GLU A 112 -10.61 1.14 -2.77
CA GLU A 112 -11.85 0.41 -3.04
C GLU A 112 -13.04 1.08 -2.34
N GLY A 113 -14.18 1.16 -3.02
CA GLY A 113 -15.39 1.79 -2.49
C GLY A 113 -15.40 3.33 -2.54
N PHE A 114 -14.26 3.97 -2.81
CA PHE A 114 -14.20 5.41 -3.10
C PHE A 114 -14.20 5.65 -4.60
N LYS A 115 -15.32 6.19 -5.12
CA LYS A 115 -15.34 6.76 -6.47
C LYS A 115 -14.71 8.15 -6.43
N GLU A 116 -13.56 8.29 -7.05
CA GLU A 116 -13.03 9.62 -7.41
C GLU A 116 -14.05 10.27 -8.35
N ARG A 117 -14.47 11.50 -8.03
CA ARG A 117 -15.42 12.28 -8.85
C ARG A 117 -14.71 12.98 -9.98
#